data_AF-A0A382C8E4-F1
#
_entry.id   AF-A0A382C8E4-F1
#
_cell.length_a   1.000
_cell.length_b   1.000
_cell.length_c   1.000
_cell.angle_alpha   90.00
_cell.angle_beta   90.00
_cell.angle_gamma   90.00
#
_symmetry.space_group_name_H-M   'P 1'
#
loop_
_entity.id
_entity.type
_entity.pdbx_description
1 polymer ?
#
loop_
_entity_poly.entity_id
_entity_poly.type
_entity_poly.pdbx_seq_one_letter_code
_entity_poly.pdbx_strand_id
1 'polypeptide(L)' 'MHIYCPYCEEHREETEFHYAGQAHIARPYDPDNTTDETWGNYL' A
#
# COMPACT_ATOMS: atom_id res chain seq x y z
N MET A 1 1.84 11.67 -17.02
CA MET A 1 2.24 12.04 -15.64
C MET A 1 3.45 11.19 -15.31
N HIS A 2 4.44 11.71 -14.58
CA HIS A 2 5.70 11.01 -14.33
C HIS A 2 5.90 10.75 -12.84
N ILE A 3 6.39 9.56 -12.51
CA ILE A 3 6.67 9.11 -11.14
C ILE A 3 8.15 8.76 -11.03
N TYR A 4 8.83 9.25 -9.98
CA TYR A 4 10.22 8.92 -9.72
C TYR A 4 10.33 7.50 -9.14
N CYS A 5 11.00 6.60 -9.86
CA CYS A 5 11.29 5.26 -9.35
C CYS A 5 12.60 5.28 -8.55
N PRO A 6 12.58 4.99 -7.24
CA PRO A 6 13.80 4.99 -6.42
C PRO A 6 14.77 3.85 -6.77
N TYR A 7 14.31 2.81 -7.48
CA TYR A 7 15.19 1.72 -7.92
C TYR A 7 15.87 2.01 -9.26
N CYS A 8 15.16 2.64 -10.20
CA CYS A 8 15.74 3.03 -11.49
C CYS A 8 16.54 4.34 -11.39
N GLU A 9 16.29 5.13 -10.33
CA GLU A 9 16.85 6.46 -10.09
C GLU A 9 16.42 7.52 -11.13
N GLU A 10 15.23 7.37 -11.70
CA GLU A 10 14.74 8.23 -12.79
C GLU A 10 13.22 8.35 -12.83
N HIS A 11 12.72 9.36 -13.55
CA HIS A 11 11.29 9.54 -13.80
C HIS A 11 10.81 8.56 -14.88
N ARG A 12 9.69 7.89 -14.61
CA ARG A 12 9.05 6.86 -15.43
C ARG A 12 7.63 7.27 -15.80
N GLU A 13 7.08 6.67 -16.86
CA GLU A 13 5.68 6.88 -17.21
C GLU A 13 4.77 6.26 -16.14
N GLU A 14 3.73 6.97 -15.74
CA GLU A 14 2.75 6.48 -14.75
C GLU A 14 2.19 5.09 -15.09
N THR A 15 2.02 4.77 -16.38
CA THR A 15 1.50 3.48 -16.86
C THR A 15 2.39 2.29 -16.53
N GLU A 16 3.64 2.51 -16.10
CA GLU A 16 4.54 1.46 -15.61
C GLU A 16 4.23 1.04 -14.16
N PHE A 17 3.42 1.81 -13.42
CA PHE A 17 3.10 1.58 -12.01
C PHE A 17 1.62 1.24 -11.81
N HIS A 18 1.33 0.61 -10.67
CA HIS A 18 -0.04 0.36 -10.21
C HIS A 18 -0.30 1.16 -8.93
N TYR A 19 -1.42 1.88 -8.91
CA TYR A 19 -1.90 2.51 -7.69
C TYR A 19 -2.46 1.44 -6.74
N ALA A 20 -1.87 1.33 -5.55
CA ALA A 20 -2.21 0.31 -4.55
C ALA A 20 -2.96 0.89 -3.33
N GLY A 21 -3.50 2.11 -3.43
CA GLY A 21 -4.21 2.76 -2.32
C GLY A 21 -3.31 3.52 -1.35
N GLN A 22 -3.79 3.67 -0.12
CA GLN A 22 -3.12 4.46 0.93
C GLN A 22 -1.93 3.70 1.53
N ALA A 23 -0.80 4.39 1.69
CA ALA A 23 0.37 3.85 2.37
C ALA A 23 0.16 3.70 3.88
N HIS A 24 0.98 2.86 4.52
CA HIS A 24 1.05 2.69 5.98
C HIS A 24 -0.19 2.10 6.66
N ILE A 25 -1.10 1.46 5.90
CA ILE A 25 -2.13 0.60 6.48
C ILE A 25 -1.52 -0.78 6.68
N ALA A 26 -1.11 -1.07 7.92
CA ALA A 26 -0.51 -2.35 8.28
C ALA A 26 -1.60 -3.38 8.58
N ARG A 27 -1.37 -4.64 8.17
CA ARG A 27 -2.16 -5.77 8.65
C ARG A 27 -1.98 -5.92 10.16
N PRO A 28 -3.05 -6.21 10.93
CA PRO A 28 -2.91 -6.55 12.35
C PRO A 28 -1.87 -7.65 12.58
N TYR A 29 -1.05 -7.50 13.62
CA TYR A 29 0.05 -8.43 13.92
C TYR A 29 -0.45 -9.84 14.27
N ASP A 30 -1.58 -9.92 14.97
CA ASP A 30 -2.26 -11.17 15.33
C ASP A 30 -3.72 -11.12 14.81
N PRO A 31 -3.96 -11.50 13.55
CA PRO A 31 -5.29 -11.43 12.92
C PRO A 31 -6.34 -12.33 13.59
N ASP A 32 -5.93 -13.46 14.15
CA ASP A 32 -6.84 -14.44 14.75
C ASP A 32 -7.35 -14.00 16.13
N ASN A 33 -6.67 -13.02 16.74
CA ASN A 33 -6.95 -12.53 18.10
C ASN A 33 -7.27 -11.02 18.13
N THR A 34 -7.59 -10.41 16.99
CA THR A 34 -8.04 -9.02 16.91
C THR A 34 -9.57 -8.92 16.95
N THR A 35 -10.11 -7.72 17.19
CA THR A 35 -11.57 -7.53 17.19
C THR A 35 -12.12 -7.44 15.77
N ASP A 36 -13.38 -7.86 15.57
CA ASP A 36 -14.06 -7.72 14.27
C ASP A 36 -14.06 -6.28 13.75
N GLU A 37 -14.16 -5.30 14.64
CA GLU A 37 -14.05 -3.87 14.28
C GLU A 37 -12.66 -3.52 13.74
N THR A 38 -11.60 -3.97 14.42
CA THR A 38 -10.22 -3.72 13.99
C THR A 38 -9.94 -4.40 12.65
N TRP A 39 -10.44 -5.62 12.48
CA TRP A 39 -10.32 -6.36 11.23
C TRP A 39 -11.13 -5.70 10.10
N GLY A 40 -12.36 -5.25 10.39
CA GLY A 40 -13.21 -4.53 9.45
C GLY A 40 -12.61 -3.19 8.99
N ASN A 41 -11.83 -2.51 9.83
CA ASN A 41 -11.11 -1.30 9.44
C ASN A 41 -9.88 -1.58 8.54
N TYR A 42 -9.36 -2.81 8.52
CA TYR A 42 -8.23 -3.20 7.68
C TYR A 42 -8.65 -3.65 6.27
N LEU A 43 -9.86 -4.22 6.14
CA LEU A 43 -10.43 -4.69 4.87
C LEU A 43 -11.07 -3.56 4.06
#